data_AF-A0A2V4WII6-F1
#
_entry.id   AF-A0A2V4WII6-F1
#
_cell.length_a   1.000
_cell.length_b   1.000
_cell.length_c   1.000
_cell.angle_alpha   90.00
_cell.angle_beta   90.00
_cell.angle_gamma   90.00
#
_symmetry.space_group_name_H-M   'P 1'
#
loop_
_entity.id
_entity.type
_entity.pdbx_description
1 polymer ?
#
loop_
_entity_poly.entity_id
_entity_poly.type
_entity_poly.pdbx_seq_one_letter_code
_entity_poly.pdbx_strand_id
1 'polypeptide(L)'
;MAVRIRLKRMGAHKAPFYRVVVSDSRSPRDGRFIEEIGYYNPVEQPAVVKIDEDKALQWLQNGAQASDTVRNLLSKAGVMKKFHESKLSK
;
A
#
# COMPACT_ATOMS: atom_id res chain seq x y z
N MET A 1 -13.04 6.63 -12.43
CA MET A 1 -12.87 6.13 -11.04
C MET A 1 -11.72 5.16 -11.08
N ALA A 2 -10.68 5.40 -10.29
CA ALA A 2 -9.54 4.49 -10.21
C ALA A 2 -9.18 4.31 -8.73
N VAL A 3 -9.25 3.07 -8.26
CA VAL A 3 -8.83 2.71 -6.91
C VAL A 3 -7.30 2.68 -6.88
N ARG A 4 -6.71 3.37 -5.91
CA ARG A 4 -5.26 3.44 -5.72
C ARG A 4 -4.88 2.94 -4.33
N ILE A 5 -3.79 2.19 -4.30
CA ILE A 5 -3.08 1.84 -3.07
C ILE A 5 -2.01 2.92 -2.84
N ARG A 6 -2.16 3.71 -1.78
CA ARG A 6 -1.31 4.87 -1.50
C ARG A 6 -0.99 5.00 -0.02
N LEU A 7 0.01 5.83 0.27
CA LEU A 7 0.37 6.19 1.65
C LEU A 7 -0.53 7.31 2.17
N LYS A 8 -1.16 7.08 3.31
CA LYS A 8 -1.83 8.10 4.11
C LYS A 8 -0.89 8.58 5.20
N ARG A 9 -0.66 9.89 5.30
CA ARG A 9 0.25 10.44 6.30
C ARG A 9 -0.46 10.51 7.64
N MET A 10 0.21 10.00 8.66
CA MET A 10 -0.14 10.05 10.07
C MET A 10 1.12 10.49 10.85
N GLY A 11 0.97 10.61 12.17
CA GLY A 11 2.07 10.95 13.06
C GLY A 11 2.22 12.45 13.30
N ALA A 12 3.19 12.79 14.13
CA ALA A 12 3.42 14.15 14.59
C ALA A 12 4.39 14.92 13.68
N HIS A 13 4.54 16.21 13.96
CA HIS A 13 5.62 17.00 13.38
C HIS A 13 6.97 16.34 13.68
N LYS A 14 7.84 16.22 12.67
CA LYS A 14 9.14 15.51 12.71
C LYS A 14 9.09 13.99 13.02
N ALA A 15 7.91 13.39 13.13
CA ALA A 15 7.73 11.96 13.32
C ALA A 15 6.68 11.40 12.35
N PRO A 16 7.00 11.30 11.04
CA PRO A 16 6.05 10.80 10.05
C PRO A 16 5.79 9.31 10.22
N PHE A 17 4.51 8.94 10.22
CA PHE A 17 4.04 7.55 10.15
C PHE A 17 3.13 7.42 8.94
N TYR A 18 3.20 6.32 8.20
CA TYR A 18 2.35 6.14 7.02
C TYR A 18 1.49 4.90 7.15
N ARG A 19 0.21 5.02 6.84
CA ARG A 19 -0.67 3.86 6.65
C ARG A 19 -0.73 3.55 5.16
N VAL A 20 -0.66 2.26 4.82
CA VAL A 20 -0.88 1.78 3.45
C VAL A 20 -2.38 1.55 3.30
N VAL A 21 -3.03 2.39 2.51
CA VAL A 21 -4.49 2.40 2.37
C VAL A 21 -4.91 2.25 0.93
N VAL A 22 -6.07 1.62 0.74
CA VAL A 22 -6.78 1.54 -0.53
C VAL A 22 -7.85 2.63 -0.54
N SER A 23 -7.84 3.47 -1.56
CA SER A 23 -8.78 4.60 -1.66
C SER A 23 -9.03 4.99 -3.11
N ASP A 24 -10.17 5.64 -3.39
CA ASP A 24 -10.35 6.26 -4.71
C ASP A 24 -9.33 7.39 -4.91
N SER A 25 -8.75 7.44 -6.11
CA SER A 25 -7.88 8.51 -6.60
C SER A 25 -8.36 9.94 -6.30
N ARG A 26 -9.67 10.19 -6.28
CA ARG A 26 -10.28 11.50 -6.04
C ARG A 26 -10.36 11.88 -4.57
N SER A 27 -10.24 10.91 -3.66
CA SER A 27 -10.32 11.18 -2.23
C SER A 27 -9.08 11.95 -1.75
N PRO A 28 -9.24 12.92 -0.82
CA PRO A 28 -8.10 13.65 -0.26
C PRO A 28 -7.13 12.69 0.42
N ARG A 29 -5.83 13.02 0.45
CA ARG A 29 -4.74 12.12 0.93
C ARG A 29 -5.05 11.51 2.31
N ASP A 30 -5.43 12.35 3.26
CA ASP A 30 -5.62 11.95 4.65
C ASP A 30 -7.10 11.74 5.03
N GLY A 31 -8.01 11.83 4.07
CA GLY A 31 -9.46 11.68 4.33
C GLY A 31 -9.94 10.24 4.25
N ARG A 32 -11.12 10.06 3.64
CA ARG A 32 -11.81 8.78 3.50
C ARG A 32 -10.99 7.81 2.66
N PHE A 33 -10.90 6.57 3.15
CA PHE A 33 -10.33 5.43 2.46
C PHE A 33 -11.32 4.25 2.54
N ILE A 34 -11.09 3.23 1.71
CA ILE A 34 -11.94 2.04 1.63
C ILE A 34 -11.48 1.03 2.68
N GLU A 35 -10.18 0.68 2.63
CA GLU A 35 -9.58 -0.31 3.52
C GLU A 35 -8.12 0.04 3.84
N GLU A 36 -7.67 -0.32 5.04
CA GLU A 36 -6.27 -0.26 5.45
C GLU A 36 -5.65 -1.65 5.30
N ILE A 37 -4.52 -1.73 4.57
CA ILE A 37 -3.84 -3.00 4.28
C ILE A 37 -2.46 -3.09 4.94
N GLY A 38 -2.08 -2.10 5.75
CA GLY A 38 -0.80 -2.11 6.45
C GLY A 38 -0.30 -0.73 6.84
N TYR A 39 0.96 -0.67 7.25
CA TYR A 39 1.65 0.56 7.62
C TYR A 39 3.14 0.52 7.32
N TYR A 40 3.73 1.72 7.31
CA TYR A 40 5.12 2.00 7.06
C TYR A 40 5.61 3.06 8.04
N ASN A 41 6.61 2.71 8.85
CA ASN A 41 7.30 3.61 9.76
C ASN A 41 8.76 3.83 9.29
N PRO A 42 9.08 4.98 8.68
CA PRO A 42 10.45 5.32 8.28
C PRO A 42 11.33 5.85 9.43
N VAL A 43 10.76 6.17 10.59
CA VAL A 43 11.49 6.80 11.70
C VAL A 43 12.33 5.77 12.44
N GLU A 44 11.84 4.54 12.54
CA GLU A 44 12.58 3.44 13.17
C GLU A 44 13.71 2.93 12.26
N GLN A 45 14.81 2.50 12.86
CA GLN A 45 15.96 1.91 12.18
C GLN A 45 16.17 0.48 12.72
N PRO A 46 15.85 -0.56 11.93
CA PRO A 46 15.42 -0.55 10.52
C PRO A 46 13.97 -0.08 10.32
N ALA A 47 13.67 0.45 9.13
CA ALA A 47 12.33 0.94 8.80
C ALA A 47 11.31 -0.20 8.87
N VAL A 48 10.25 -0.01 9.66
CA VAL A 48 9.24 -1.05 9.88
C VAL A 48 8.17 -0.96 8.80
N VAL A 49 7.98 -2.07 8.10
CA VAL A 49 6.94 -2.25 7.08
C VAL A 49 6.11 -3.46 7.48
N LYS A 50 4.81 -3.28 7.64
CA LYS A 50 3.86 -4.39 7.79
C LYS A 50 2.77 -4.24 6.75
N ILE A 51 2.59 -5.26 5.93
CA ILE A 51 1.59 -5.29 4.87
C ILE A 51 0.86 -6.63 4.98
N ASP A 52 -0.46 -6.58 4.93
CA ASP A 52 -1.32 -7.74 4.77
C ASP A 52 -1.27 -8.18 3.31
N GLU A 53 -0.56 -9.28 3.05
CA GLU A 53 -0.29 -9.77 1.70
C GLU A 53 -1.56 -10.24 0.98
N ASP A 54 -2.48 -10.88 1.70
CA ASP A 54 -3.71 -11.44 1.13
C ASP A 54 -4.63 -10.34 0.61
N LYS A 55 -4.82 -9.30 1.43
CA LYS A 55 -5.59 -8.12 1.04
C LYS A 55 -4.92 -7.35 -0.09
N ALA A 56 -3.60 -7.18 -0.02
CA ALA A 56 -2.86 -6.50 -1.07
C ALA A 56 -2.99 -7.21 -2.42
N LEU A 57 -2.87 -8.54 -2.45
CA LEU A 57 -3.06 -9.35 -3.66
C LEU A 57 -4.48 -9.23 -4.20
N GLN A 58 -5.50 -9.33 -3.34
CA GLN A 58 -6.89 -9.19 -3.76
C GLN A 58 -7.15 -7.85 -4.44
N TRP A 59 -6.69 -6.75 -3.85
CA TRP A 59 -6.87 -5.41 -4.43
C TRP A 59 -6.10 -5.21 -5.73
N LEU A 60 -4.87 -5.76 -5.84
CA LEU A 60 -4.11 -5.74 -7.09
C LEU A 60 -4.79 -6.54 -8.20
N GLN A 61 -5.38 -7.70 -7.89
CA GLN A 61 -6.17 -8.51 -8.84
C GLN A 61 -7.44 -7.80 -9.29
N ASN A 62 -8.08 -7.07 -8.38
CA ASN A 62 -9.26 -6.22 -8.69
C ASN A 62 -8.90 -4.97 -9.51
N GLY A 63 -7.62 -4.75 -9.84
CA GLY A 63 -7.17 -3.65 -10.70
C GLY A 63 -6.76 -2.37 -9.95
N ALA A 64 -6.58 -2.42 -8.63
CA ALA A 64 -6.06 -1.28 -7.89
C ALA A 64 -4.61 -0.97 -8.31
N GLN A 65 -4.29 0.31 -8.48
CA GLN A 65 -2.94 0.75 -8.86
C GLN A 65 -2.16 1.25 -7.65
N ALA A 66 -0.97 0.69 -7.41
CA ALA A 66 -0.06 1.17 -6.35
C ALA A 66 0.73 2.41 -6.79
N SER A 67 0.91 3.38 -5.88
CA SER A 67 1.86 4.49 -6.06
C SER A 67 3.32 3.99 -6.04
N ASP A 68 4.27 4.77 -6.53
CA ASP A 68 5.64 4.30 -6.76
C ASP A 68 6.34 3.81 -5.48
N THR A 69 6.20 4.55 -4.38
CA THR A 69 6.73 4.14 -3.08
C THR A 69 6.07 2.87 -2.54
N VAL A 70 4.75 2.77 -2.64
CA VAL A 70 3.98 1.58 -2.21
C VAL A 70 4.36 0.37 -3.06
N ARG A 71 4.55 0.54 -4.37
CA ARG A 71 5.02 -0.53 -5.26
C ARG A 71 6.37 -1.06 -4.80
N ASN A 72 7.30 -0.19 -4.44
CA ASN A 72 8.61 -0.61 -3.91
C ASN A 72 8.48 -1.37 -2.59
N LEU A 73 7.58 -0.93 -1.68
CA LEU A 73 7.31 -1.64 -0.44
C LEU A 73 6.69 -3.03 -0.69
N LEU A 74 5.71 -3.12 -1.60
CA LEU A 74 5.08 -4.38 -2.00
C LEU A 74 6.07 -5.33 -2.70
N SER A 75 6.99 -4.80 -3.51
CA SER A 75 8.07 -5.59 -4.11
C SER A 75 9.02 -6.16 -3.06
N LYS A 76 9.41 -5.35 -2.06
CA LYS A 76 10.25 -5.81 -0.94
C LYS A 76 9.55 -6.89 -0.10
N ALA A 77 8.23 -6.79 0.04
CA ALA A 77 7.40 -7.80 0.71
C ALA A 77 7.12 -9.04 -0.17
N GLY A 78 7.57 -9.08 -1.43
CA GLY A 78 7.33 -10.22 -2.34
C GLY A 78 5.93 -10.29 -2.95
N VAL A 79 5.01 -9.39 -2.58
CA VAL A 79 3.62 -9.36 -3.08
C VAL A 79 3.57 -9.15 -4.60
N MET A 80 4.41 -8.26 -5.14
CA MET A 80 4.45 -8.00 -6.58
C MET A 80 4.90 -9.22 -7.39
N LYS A 81 5.81 -10.03 -6.83
CA LYS A 81 6.26 -11.28 -7.45
C LYS A 81 5.13 -12.30 -7.50
N LYS A 82 4.47 -12.53 -6.36
CA LYS A 82 3.28 -13.40 -6.27
C LYS A 82 2.17 -12.95 -7.24
N PHE A 83 1.93 -11.65 -7.33
CA PHE A 83 0.95 -11.10 -8.28
C PHE A 83 1.32 -11.39 -9.74
N HIS A 84 2.60 -11.25 -10.11
CA HIS A 84 3.08 -11.55 -11.46
C HIS A 84 2.93 -13.03 -11.80
N GLU A 85 3.33 -13.93 -10.89
CA GLU A 85 3.17 -15.38 -11.02
C GLU A 85 1.69 -15.76 -11.19
N SER A 86 0.79 -15.13 -10.43
CA SER A 86 -0.66 -15.38 -10.55
C SER A 86 -1.25 -14.98 -11.91
N LYS A 87 -0.65 -14.00 -12.61
CA LYS A 87 -1.07 -13.61 -13.97
C LYS A 87 -0.53 -14.53 -15.04
N LEU A 88 0.67 -15.09 -14.86
CA LEU A 88 1.30 -16.01 -15.80
C LEU A 88 0.64 -17.40 -15.79
N SER A 89 0.08 -17.80 -14.65
CA SER A 89 -0.63 -19.08 -14.51
C SER A 89 -2.04 -19.08 -15.13
N LYS A 90 -2.52 -17.94 -15.64
CA LYS A 90 -3.81 -17.77 -16.30
C LYS A 90 -3.64 -17.74 -17.81
#